data_AF-A0A645HSI7-F1
#
_entry.id   AF-A0A645HSI7-F1
#
_cell.length_a   1.000
_cell.length_b   1.000
_cell.length_c   1.000
_cell.angle_alpha   90.00
_cell.angle_beta   90.00
_cell.angle_gamma   90.00
#
_symmetry.space_group_name_H-M   'P 1'
#
loop_
_entity.id
_entity.type
_entity.pdbx_description
1 polymer ?
#
loop_
_entity_poly.entity_id
_entity_poly.type
_entity_poly.pdbx_seq_one_letter_code
_entity_poly.pdbx_strand_id
1 'polypeptide(L)' 'MNVIKYLTMQDCGITFLYEAAVKKELEEKRLKKITLKDLNIQHDMTFIWRKNSVFTDYYDELFKILKIF' A
#
# COMPACT_ATOMS: atom_id res chain seq x y z
N MET A 1 -5.16 -8.97 -2.20
CA MET A 1 -5.84 -8.34 -1.06
C MET A 1 -7.26 -7.84 -1.42
N ASN A 2 -8.06 -8.62 -2.17
CA ASN A 2 -9.40 -8.16 -2.59
C ASN A 2 -10.52 -8.71 -1.71
N VAL A 3 -10.40 -9.96 -1.21
CA VAL A 3 -11.45 -10.59 -0.40
C VAL A 3 -11.67 -9.87 0.93
N ILE A 4 -10.59 -9.55 1.65
CA ILE A 4 -10.69 -8.82 2.94
C ILE A 4 -11.33 -7.44 2.74
N LYS A 5 -10.93 -6.71 1.69
CA LYS A 5 -11.52 -5.41 1.34
C LYS A 5 -13.02 -5.56 1.04
N TYR A 6 -13.40 -6.57 0.27
CA TYR A 6 -14.80 -6.89 -0.03
C TYR A 6 -15.62 -7.14 1.23
N LEU A 7 -15.16 -8.04 2.10
CA LEU A 7 -15.86 -8.37 3.36
C LEU A 7 -16.01 -7.15 4.28
N THR A 8 -14.98 -6.32 4.38
CA THR A 8 -15.01 -5.08 5.18
C THR A 8 -16.10 -4.12 4.66
N MET A 9 -16.28 -4.02 3.35
CA MET A 9 -17.34 -3.20 2.74
C MET A 9 -18.75 -3.80 2.94
N GLN A 10 -18.84 -5.10 3.24
CA GLN A 10 -20.10 -5.78 3.58
C GLN A 10 -20.35 -5.79 5.10
N ASP A 11 -19.70 -4.89 5.84
CA ASP A 11 -19.84 -4.76 7.30
C ASP A 11 -19.45 -6.03 8.08
N CYS A 12 -18.62 -6.89 7.48
CA CYS A 12 -18.17 -8.14 8.12
C CYS A 12 -16.99 -7.94 9.09
N GLY A 13 -16.69 -6.70 9.50
CA GLY A 13 -15.63 -6.36 10.46
C GLY A 13 -14.75 -5.18 10.04
N ILE A 14 -13.64 -5.01 10.77
CA ILE A 14 -12.62 -3.96 10.54
C ILE A 14 -11.25 -4.61 10.27
N THR A 15 -10.39 -3.91 9.54
CA THR A 15 -9.07 -4.44 9.16
C THR A 15 -8.06 -3.31 8.91
N PHE A 16 -6.79 -3.67 8.80
CA PHE A 16 -5.71 -2.77 8.38
C PHE A 16 -5.42 -2.97 6.90
N LEU A 17 -5.49 -1.90 6.11
CA LEU A 17 -5.20 -1.91 4.68
C LEU A 17 -4.28 -0.74 4.34
N TYR A 18 -3.39 -0.94 3.36
CA TYR A 18 -2.62 0.16 2.78
C TYR A 18 -3.57 1.21 2.20
N GLU A 19 -3.33 2.48 2.52
CA GLU A 19 -4.19 3.59 2.09
C GLU A 19 -4.35 3.64 0.56
N ALA A 20 -3.26 3.39 -0.17
CA ALA A 20 -3.28 3.31 -1.64
C ALA A 20 -4.24 2.23 -2.19
N ALA A 21 -4.47 1.13 -1.46
CA ALA A 21 -5.31 0.03 -1.91
C ALA A 21 -6.83 0.26 -1.68
N VAL A 22 -7.19 1.28 -0.88
CA VAL A 22 -8.57 1.63 -0.51
C VAL A 22 -8.95 3.07 -0.88
N LYS A 23 -8.07 3.82 -1.57
CA LYS A 23 -8.28 5.23 -1.91
C LYS A 23 -9.63 5.48 -2.59
N LYS A 24 -9.96 4.67 -3.60
CA LYS A 24 -11.25 4.75 -4.31
C LYS A 24 -12.44 4.52 -3.38
N GLU A 25 -12.37 3.47 -2.54
CA GLU A 25 -13.43 3.15 -1.58
C GLU A 25 -13.64 4.23 -0.52
N LEU A 26 -12.56 4.92 -0.11
CA LEU A 26 -12.62 6.05 0.80
C LEU A 26 -13.27 7.28 0.13
N GLU A 27 -12.87 7.60 -1.11
CA GLU A 27 -13.46 8.69 -1.90
C GLU A 27 -14.97 8.46 -2.16
N GLU A 28 -15.35 7.22 -2.47
CA GLU A 28 -16.74 6.80 -2.67
C GLU A 28 -17.53 6.59 -1.37
N LYS A 29 -16.91 6.81 -0.20
CA LYS A 29 -17.49 6.59 1.14
C LYS A 29 -18.02 5.17 1.40
N ARG A 30 -17.54 4.18 0.65
CA ARG A 30 -17.85 2.75 0.86
C ARG A 30 -17.03 2.13 1.98
N LEU A 31 -15.88 2.73 2.30
CA LEU A 31 -15.09 2.44 3.49
C LEU A 31 -14.88 3.72 4.29
N LYS A 32 -14.66 3.56 5.60
CA LYS A 32 -14.36 4.65 6.52
C LYS A 32 -13.04 4.37 7.23
N LYS A 33 -12.13 5.35 7.20
CA LYS A 33 -10.89 5.29 8.00
C LYS A 33 -11.21 5.49 9.48
N ILE A 34 -10.67 4.61 10.32
CA ILE A 34 -10.74 4.72 11.78
C ILE A 34 -9.40 5.32 12.25
N THR A 35 -9.45 6.52 12.82
CA THR A 35 -8.26 7.17 13.38
C THR A 35 -7.94 6.58 14.75
N LEU A 36 -6.81 5.89 14.85
CA LEU A 36 -6.28 5.38 16.11
C LEU A 36 -5.27 6.39 16.65
N LYS A 37 -5.50 6.88 17.88
CA LYS A 37 -4.50 7.69 18.60
C LYS A 37 -3.32 6.75 18.90
N ASP A 38 -2.11 7.16 18.51
CA ASP A 38 -0.84 6.48 18.78
C ASP A 38 -0.49 5.25 17.92
N LEU A 39 -1.15 5.08 16.77
CA LEU A 39 -0.78 4.03 15.81
C LEU A 39 0.37 4.48 14.90
N ASN A 40 1.60 4.07 15.23
CA ASN A 40 2.77 4.24 14.35
C ASN A 40 3.11 2.93 13.63
N ILE A 41 2.32 2.54 12.63
CA ILE A 41 2.64 1.41 11.75
C ILE A 41 3.37 1.94 10.53
N GLN A 42 4.68 1.71 10.49
CA GLN A 42 5.51 1.94 9.32
C GLN A 42 5.90 0.58 8.74
N HIS A 43 5.54 0.35 7.48
CA HIS A 43 6.04 -0.80 6.71
C HIS A 43 7.13 -0.33 5.77
N ASP A 44 8.36 -0.77 6.03
CA ASP A 44 9.48 -0.50 5.12
C ASP A 44 9.29 -1.32 3.84
N MET A 45 9.23 -0.63 2.71
CA MET A 45 9.24 -1.27 1.39
C MET A 45 10.67 -1.40 0.89
N THR A 46 11.07 -2.62 0.53
CA THR A 46 12.39 -2.89 -0.04
C THR A 46 12.27 -3.19 -1.53
N PHE A 47 13.03 -2.48 -2.36
CA PHE A 47 13.15 -2.75 -3.78
C PHE A 47 14.36 -3.66 -4.03
N ILE A 48 14.12 -4.88 -4.54
CA ILE A 48 15.15 -5.92 -4.67
C ILE A 48 15.29 -6.33 -6.14
N TRP A 49 16.53 -6.43 -6.61
CA TRP A 49 16.86 -6.96 -7.93
C TRP A 49 18.10 -7.85 -7.88
N ARG A 50 18.36 -8.58 -8.97
CA ARG A 50 19.49 -9.50 -9.05
C ARG A 50 20.82 -8.74 -9.00
N LYS A 51 21.69 -9.13 -8.06
CA LYS A 51 23.08 -8.63 -8.02
C LYS A 51 23.77 -8.88 -9.36
N ASN A 52 24.52 -7.89 -9.84
CA ASN A 52 25.19 -7.90 -11.15
C ASN A 52 24.20 -8.06 -12.33
N SER A 53 23.04 -7.44 -12.23
CA SER A 53 22.15 -7.29 -13.38
C SER A 53 22.80 -6.36 -14.41
N VAL A 54 22.68 -6.69 -15.69
CA VAL A 54 23.03 -5.75 -16.78
C VAL A 54 22.08 -4.56 -16.84
N PHE A 55 20.95 -4.64 -16.14
CA PHE A 55 19.93 -3.60 -16.02
C PHE A 55 20.05 -2.78 -14.74
N THR A 56 21.23 -2.76 -14.09
CA THR A 56 21.41 -2.01 -12.83
C THR A 56 21.02 -0.55 -13.00
N ASP A 57 21.49 0.12 -14.05
CA ASP A 57 21.18 1.52 -14.31
C ASP A 57 19.66 1.76 -14.49
N TYR A 58 18.97 0.82 -15.15
CA TYR A 58 17.52 0.88 -15.31
C TYR A 58 16.79 0.75 -13.97
N TYR A 59 17.22 -0.18 -13.11
CA TYR A 59 16.62 -0.36 -11.80
C TYR A 59 16.88 0.83 -10.87
N ASP A 60 18.05 1.46 -10.97
CA ASP A 60 18.36 2.68 -10.21
C ASP A 60 17.47 3.85 -10.65
N GLU A 61 17.28 4.06 -11.96
CA GLU A 61 16.35 5.09 -12.46
C GLU A 61 14.90 4.79 -12.04
N LEU A 62 14.47 3.53 -12.15
CA LEU A 62 13.15 3.10 -11.70
C LEU A 62 12.97 3.33 -10.19
N PHE A 63 13.99 3.02 -9.38
CA PHE A 63 13.95 3.25 -7.94
C PHE A 63 13.84 4.74 -7.60
N LYS A 64 14.56 5.63 -8.32
CA LYS A 64 14.43 7.08 -8.14
C LYS A 64 13.01 7.56 -8.41
N ILE A 65 12.37 7.04 -9.46
CA ILE A 65 10.96 7.36 -9.77
C ILE A 65 10.04 6.86 -8.65
N LEU A 66 10.24 5.62 -8.19
CA LEU A 66 9.40 5.01 -7.16
C LEU A 66 9.57 5.65 -5.78
N LYS A 67 10.75 6.18 -5.45
CA LYS A 67 11.03 6.87 -4.17
C LYS A 67 10.25 8.18 -3.99
N ILE A 68 9.74 8.76 -5.08
CA ILE A 68 8.97 10.02 -5.04
C ILE A 68 7.49 9.78 -4.66
N PHE A 69 7.01 8.53 -4.77
CA PHE A 69 5.66 8.12 -4.37
C PHE A 69 5.58 7.79 -2.86
#